data_AF-A0AAV7D5W0-F1
#
_entry.id   AF-A0AAV7D5W0-F1
#
_cell.length_a   1.000
_cell.length_b   1.000
_cell.length_c   1.000
_cell.angle_alpha   90.00
_cell.angle_beta   90.00
_cell.angle_gamma   90.00
#
_symmetry.space_group_name_H-M   'P 1'
#
loop_
_entity.id
_entity.type
_entity.pdbx_description
1 polymer ?
#
loop_
_entity_poly.entity_id
_entity_poly.type
_entity_poly.pdbx_seq_one_letter_code
_entity_poly.pdbx_strand_id
1 'polypeptide(L)'
;MSHQQYMTRFQEFVALPLAKRRFCRDCQQLLLEGDWQEHSGHRVLGDVSISHLKRPSQLLHPLENKKSNAQYLFTDRSCSFFLDAITRLGYKRVLCVGTPRLHEWIRSKSSLEESQRKVKSLLLDIDFRYSQFYGEDEFGHYNMFNHHFFGGEAAHNMCQKFLREDGGRGVIVVTDPPFGGLVEPLAFSFKKISNMWSPTSDPGDSAELPMFWIFPYFFETRILQCFPGFTMLDYQVDYDNHTMYKYGKTGRKQSPVRIFTNISPERIVLPESEGYRFCAVCKRYVASQNTHCDICMSCPSKDGRAWKHCPLCKRCVKPSWSHCSSCNRCALEDHSCGSTVKGCFLCGDEDHKRSSCPRRLVSGIHNKGQNQSKRKLKQCAKKGASVPAGWKKKKKQKKKKVPSGTS
;
A
#
# COMPACT_ATOMS: atom_id res chain seq x y z
N MET A 1 -21.44 -10.63 14.36
CA MET A 1 -21.98 -9.42 15.02
C MET A 1 -22.17 -8.32 13.99
N SER A 2 -23.24 -7.53 14.09
CA SER A 2 -23.43 -6.32 13.29
C SER A 2 -22.58 -5.16 13.82
N HIS A 3 -22.43 -4.08 13.03
CA HIS A 3 -21.71 -2.87 13.47
C HIS A 3 -22.41 -2.23 14.68
N GLN A 4 -23.75 -2.16 14.66
CA GLN A 4 -24.53 -1.68 15.80
C GLN A 4 -24.24 -2.46 17.10
N GLN A 5 -24.17 -3.79 17.02
CA GLN A 5 -23.81 -4.61 18.19
C GLN A 5 -22.39 -4.31 18.70
N TYR A 6 -21.45 -4.07 17.79
CA TYR A 6 -20.10 -3.67 18.15
C TYR A 6 -20.05 -2.30 18.84
N MET A 7 -20.87 -1.35 18.41
CA MET A 7 -20.96 -0.03 19.04
C MET A 7 -21.53 -0.07 20.45
N THR A 8 -22.63 -0.81 20.66
CA THR A 8 -23.20 -1.02 22.00
C THR A 8 -22.16 -1.65 22.93
N ARG A 9 -21.48 -2.71 22.45
CA ARG A 9 -20.42 -3.36 23.23
C ARG A 9 -19.22 -2.46 23.46
N PHE A 10 -18.86 -1.57 22.53
CA PHE A 10 -17.77 -0.62 22.73
C PHE A 10 -18.09 0.39 23.84
N GLN A 11 -19.34 0.88 23.90
CA GLN A 11 -19.79 1.77 24.98
C GLN A 11 -19.73 1.07 26.34
N GLU A 12 -20.24 -0.16 26.42
CA GLU A 12 -20.15 -0.98 27.63
C GLU A 12 -18.68 -1.23 28.02
N PHE A 13 -17.82 -1.57 27.06
CA PHE A 13 -16.41 -1.82 27.28
C PHE A 13 -15.67 -0.60 27.82
N VAL A 14 -15.93 0.59 27.27
CA VAL A 14 -15.34 1.84 27.73
C VAL A 14 -15.83 2.21 29.13
N ALA A 15 -17.07 1.85 29.50
CA ALA A 15 -17.60 2.06 30.84
C ALA A 15 -16.95 1.16 31.91
N LEU A 16 -16.33 0.04 31.53
CA LEU A 16 -15.64 -0.85 32.47
C LEU A 16 -14.45 -0.15 33.15
N PRO A 17 -14.12 -0.50 34.41
CA PRO A 17 -12.85 -0.13 35.04
C PRO A 17 -11.65 -0.64 34.24
N LEU A 18 -10.52 0.07 34.26
CA LEU A 18 -9.33 -0.28 33.48
C LEU A 18 -8.90 -1.75 33.70
N ALA A 19 -8.88 -2.21 34.95
CA ALA A 19 -8.54 -3.58 35.35
C ALA A 19 -9.42 -4.67 34.70
N LYS A 20 -10.61 -4.30 34.23
CA LYS A 20 -11.57 -5.20 33.58
C LYS A 20 -11.58 -5.07 32.05
N ARG A 21 -10.88 -4.09 31.47
CA ARG A 21 -10.80 -3.91 30.02
C ARG A 21 -9.81 -4.90 29.42
N ARG A 22 -10.33 -5.92 28.74
CA ARG A 22 -9.54 -7.01 28.17
C ARG A 22 -9.69 -7.08 26.65
N PHE A 23 -8.60 -7.38 25.94
CA PHE A 23 -8.59 -7.60 24.50
C PHE A 23 -8.00 -8.98 24.20
N CYS A 24 -8.76 -9.85 23.53
CA CYS A 24 -8.27 -11.14 23.10
C CYS A 24 -7.41 -10.99 21.84
N ARG A 25 -6.13 -11.35 21.93
CA ARG A 25 -5.18 -11.31 20.80
C ARG A 25 -5.39 -12.45 19.80
N ASP A 26 -6.01 -13.55 20.20
CA ASP A 26 -6.27 -14.66 19.29
C ASP A 26 -7.54 -14.40 18.47
N CYS A 27 -8.62 -13.98 19.13
CA CYS A 27 -9.89 -13.64 18.47
C CYS A 27 -9.93 -12.23 17.88
N GLN A 28 -9.01 -11.35 18.26
CA GLN A 28 -8.94 -9.94 17.82
C GLN A 28 -10.19 -9.13 18.24
N GLN A 29 -10.63 -9.34 19.48
CA GLN A 29 -11.90 -8.82 20.00
C GLN A 29 -11.74 -8.17 21.38
N LEU A 30 -12.44 -7.05 21.57
CA LEU A 30 -12.71 -6.46 22.89
C LEU A 30 -13.67 -7.36 23.68
N LEU A 31 -13.30 -7.68 24.92
CA LEU A 31 -14.03 -8.60 25.78
C LEU A 31 -14.79 -7.85 26.88
N LEU A 32 -16.08 -8.11 26.96
CA LEU A 32 -16.89 -7.80 28.14
C LEU A 32 -16.75 -8.91 29.18
N GLU A 33 -17.19 -8.67 30.41
CA GLU A 33 -17.05 -9.63 31.52
C GLU A 33 -17.67 -11.00 31.20
N GLY A 34 -18.81 -11.01 30.49
CA GLY A 34 -19.48 -12.24 30.06
C GLY A 34 -18.67 -13.11 29.10
N ASP A 35 -17.74 -12.52 28.32
CA ASP A 35 -16.97 -13.26 27.32
C ASP A 35 -15.75 -13.98 27.94
N TRP A 36 -15.40 -13.71 29.20
CA TRP A 36 -14.09 -14.12 29.73
C TRP A 36 -13.89 -15.64 29.81
N GLN A 37 -14.95 -16.39 30.10
CA GLN A 37 -14.87 -17.85 30.22
C GLN A 37 -14.50 -18.50 28.88
N GLU A 38 -15.12 -18.04 27.79
CA GLU A 38 -14.87 -18.53 26.43
C GLU A 38 -13.46 -18.21 25.93
N HIS A 39 -12.80 -17.22 26.54
CA HIS A 39 -11.45 -16.78 26.20
C HIS A 39 -10.38 -17.15 27.24
N SER A 40 -10.71 -18.02 28.22
CA SER A 40 -9.80 -18.42 29.30
C SER A 40 -8.51 -19.09 28.81
N GLY A 41 -8.56 -19.81 27.69
CA GLY A 41 -7.40 -20.44 27.04
C GLY A 41 -6.67 -19.57 26.01
N HIS A 42 -7.11 -18.33 25.79
CA HIS A 42 -6.55 -17.45 24.78
C HIS A 42 -5.50 -16.49 25.34
N ARG A 43 -4.68 -15.92 24.45
CA ARG A 43 -3.80 -14.81 24.79
C ARG A 43 -4.61 -13.53 24.93
N VAL A 44 -4.70 -13.01 26.14
CA VAL A 44 -5.48 -11.80 26.45
C VAL A 44 -4.55 -10.68 26.93
N LEU A 45 -4.75 -9.48 26.39
CA LEU A 45 -4.16 -8.24 26.89
C LEU A 45 -5.12 -7.63 27.91
N GLY A 46 -4.68 -7.46 29.16
CA GLY A 46 -5.40 -6.69 30.18
C GLY A 46 -5.14 -5.19 30.09
N ASP A 47 -5.81 -4.42 30.95
CA ASP A 47 -5.60 -2.98 31.14
C ASP A 47 -5.62 -2.15 29.85
N VAL A 48 -6.60 -2.42 28.99
CA VAL A 48 -6.74 -1.71 27.71
C VAL A 48 -7.23 -0.28 27.95
N SER A 49 -6.28 0.66 28.01
CA SER A 49 -6.52 2.10 28.12
C SER A 49 -7.27 2.69 26.91
N ILE A 50 -7.80 3.91 27.10
CA ILE A 50 -8.38 4.71 25.99
C ILE A 50 -7.34 5.04 24.92
N SER A 51 -6.06 5.24 25.30
CA SER A 51 -4.99 5.48 24.32
C SER A 51 -4.77 4.29 23.37
N HIS A 52 -4.89 3.05 23.88
CA HIS A 52 -4.88 1.87 23.03
C HIS A 52 -6.10 1.82 22.10
N LEU A 53 -7.30 2.13 22.60
CA LEU A 53 -8.53 2.14 21.80
C LEU A 53 -8.53 3.21 20.69
N LYS A 54 -7.77 4.31 20.88
CA LYS A 54 -7.56 5.34 19.84
C LYS A 54 -6.57 4.93 18.76
N ARG A 55 -5.81 3.84 18.94
CA ARG A 55 -4.87 3.29 17.95
C ARG A 55 -5.12 1.80 17.67
N PRO A 56 -6.30 1.41 17.12
CA PRO A 56 -6.62 0.01 16.88
C PRO A 56 -5.59 -0.75 16.04
N SER A 57 -4.88 -0.11 15.11
CA SER A 57 -3.81 -0.72 14.31
C SER A 57 -2.59 -1.18 15.12
N GLN A 58 -2.48 -0.76 16.39
CA GLN A 58 -1.47 -1.25 17.34
C GLN A 58 -1.98 -2.41 18.22
N LEU A 59 -3.31 -2.56 18.32
CA LEU A 59 -3.96 -3.68 19.03
C LEU A 59 -4.20 -4.87 18.10
N LEU A 60 -4.75 -4.59 16.92
CA LEU A 60 -5.02 -5.56 15.88
C LEU A 60 -3.71 -5.98 15.21
N HIS A 61 -3.49 -7.28 15.03
CA HIS A 61 -2.39 -7.72 14.18
C HIS A 61 -2.75 -7.47 12.70
N PRO A 62 -1.80 -7.02 11.88
CA PRO A 62 -2.06 -6.75 10.47
C PRO A 62 -2.36 -8.03 9.69
N LEU A 63 -3.34 -7.97 8.80
CA LEU A 63 -3.69 -9.06 7.89
C LEU A 63 -2.77 -9.06 6.66
N GLU A 64 -1.55 -9.57 6.83
CA GLU A 64 -0.47 -9.46 5.82
C GLU A 64 -0.60 -10.40 4.62
N ASN A 65 -1.67 -11.21 4.54
CA ASN A 65 -1.86 -12.12 3.42
C ASN A 65 -2.00 -11.34 2.10
N LYS A 66 -0.95 -11.42 1.28
CA LYS A 66 -0.81 -10.71 0.00
C LYS A 66 -1.92 -10.99 -1.02
N LYS A 67 -2.67 -12.08 -0.85
CA LYS A 67 -3.74 -12.49 -1.78
C LYS A 67 -5.13 -12.02 -1.37
N SER A 68 -5.32 -11.57 -0.13
CA SER A 68 -6.61 -11.11 0.37
C SER A 68 -6.55 -9.66 0.81
N ASN A 69 -5.97 -9.39 1.97
CA ASN A 69 -6.03 -8.10 2.63
C ASN A 69 -4.79 -7.25 2.34
N ALA A 70 -3.61 -7.90 2.31
CA ALA A 70 -2.31 -7.26 2.11
C ALA A 70 -2.15 -5.95 2.91
N GLN A 71 -2.55 -5.98 4.19
CA GLN A 71 -2.61 -4.78 5.03
C GLN A 71 -1.19 -4.32 5.38
N TYR A 72 -0.76 -3.23 4.73
CA TYR A 72 0.48 -2.54 5.06
C TYR A 72 0.14 -1.28 5.83
N LEU A 73 0.78 -1.08 6.97
CA LEU A 73 0.49 0.00 7.88
C LEU A 73 1.56 1.09 7.77
N PHE A 74 1.14 2.32 7.50
CA PHE A 74 2.04 3.47 7.43
C PHE A 74 2.83 3.65 8.72
N THR A 75 4.07 4.08 8.57
CA THR A 75 4.87 4.61 9.68
C THR A 75 4.25 5.88 10.26
N ASP A 76 4.50 6.17 11.53
CA ASP A 76 4.10 7.43 12.19
C ASP A 76 4.62 8.65 11.41
N ARG A 77 5.83 8.56 10.85
CA ARG A 77 6.41 9.57 9.96
C ARG A 77 5.54 9.85 8.72
N SER A 78 5.13 8.79 8.01
CA SER A 78 4.28 8.97 6.81
C SER A 78 2.91 9.54 7.18
N CYS A 79 2.32 9.08 8.29
CA CYS A 79 1.07 9.66 8.82
C CYS A 79 1.21 11.15 9.16
N SER A 80 2.33 11.55 9.78
CA SER A 80 2.62 12.96 10.07
C SER A 80 2.69 13.77 8.79
N PHE A 81 3.46 13.32 7.80
CA PHE A 81 3.56 13.98 6.50
C PHE A 81 2.18 14.16 5.85
N PHE A 82 1.34 13.12 5.80
CA PHE A 82 0.02 13.21 5.21
C PHE A 82 -0.84 14.25 5.91
N LEU A 83 -0.92 14.22 7.24
CA LEU A 83 -1.71 15.18 8.00
C LEU A 83 -1.24 16.61 7.80
N ASP A 84 0.08 16.84 7.83
CA ASP A 84 0.66 18.16 7.62
C ASP A 84 0.38 18.68 6.19
N ALA A 85 0.54 17.84 5.17
CA ALA A 85 0.25 18.20 3.79
C ALA A 85 -1.24 18.52 3.60
N ILE A 86 -2.14 17.66 4.09
CA ILE A 86 -3.60 17.84 4.01
C ILE A 86 -4.03 19.15 4.68
N THR A 87 -3.50 19.43 5.88
CA THR A 87 -3.84 20.64 6.64
C THR A 87 -3.30 21.89 5.96
N ARG A 88 -2.07 21.87 5.44
CA ARG A 88 -1.48 22.99 4.68
C ARG A 88 -2.24 23.29 3.38
N LEU A 89 -2.79 22.25 2.75
CA LEU A 89 -3.64 22.40 1.56
C LEU A 89 -5.04 22.93 1.89
N GLY A 90 -5.40 23.03 3.18
CA GLY A 90 -6.66 23.59 3.66
C GLY A 90 -7.81 22.59 3.71
N TYR A 91 -7.54 21.29 3.56
CA TYR A 91 -8.57 20.25 3.68
C TYR A 91 -8.94 20.01 5.14
N LYS A 92 -10.25 19.91 5.40
CA LYS A 92 -10.83 19.71 6.74
C LYS A 92 -11.45 18.32 6.90
N ARG A 93 -11.61 17.58 5.81
CA ARG A 93 -12.19 16.23 5.80
C ARG A 93 -11.34 15.28 4.97
N VAL A 94 -11.07 14.10 5.51
CA VAL A 94 -10.28 13.06 4.85
C VAL A 94 -11.08 11.78 4.76
N LEU A 95 -11.45 11.37 3.55
CA LEU A 95 -11.98 10.03 3.32
C LEU A 95 -10.80 9.05 3.22
N CYS A 96 -10.58 8.28 4.28
CA CYS A 96 -9.52 7.29 4.40
C CYS A 96 -10.00 5.97 3.80
N VAL A 97 -9.51 5.57 2.63
CA VAL A 97 -9.88 4.29 1.98
C VAL A 97 -8.73 3.30 2.11
N GLY A 98 -8.88 2.30 2.99
CA GLY A 98 -7.83 1.33 3.30
C GLY A 98 -6.64 1.92 4.06
N THR A 99 -6.81 3.03 4.77
CA THR A 99 -5.73 3.75 5.46
C THR A 99 -5.98 3.91 6.97
N PRO A 100 -6.13 2.80 7.73
CA PRO A 100 -6.56 2.84 9.13
C PRO A 100 -5.61 3.66 10.03
N ARG A 101 -4.31 3.57 9.80
CA ARG A 101 -3.33 4.35 10.58
C ARG A 101 -3.41 5.85 10.36
N LEU A 102 -3.73 6.29 9.14
CA LEU A 102 -3.93 7.71 8.89
C LEU A 102 -5.19 8.21 9.59
N HIS A 103 -6.28 7.44 9.55
CA HIS A 103 -7.51 7.74 10.28
C HIS A 103 -7.26 7.87 11.80
N GLU A 104 -6.54 6.92 12.40
CA GLU A 104 -6.14 6.96 13.82
C GLU A 104 -5.31 8.21 14.16
N TRP A 105 -4.36 8.54 13.29
CA TRP A 105 -3.47 9.68 13.46
C TRP A 105 -4.23 11.01 13.42
N ILE A 106 -5.13 11.17 12.43
CA ILE A 106 -6.02 12.33 12.31
C ILE A 106 -6.86 12.49 13.58
N ARG A 107 -7.54 11.43 14.03
CA ARG A 107 -8.40 11.48 15.23
C ARG A 107 -7.62 11.85 16.49
N SER A 108 -6.41 11.31 16.65
CA SER A 108 -5.57 11.57 17.82
C SER A 108 -5.16 13.04 17.91
N LYS A 109 -4.75 13.65 16.79
CA LYS A 109 -4.32 15.05 16.73
C LYS A 109 -5.48 16.05 16.78
N SER A 110 -6.61 15.70 16.17
CA SER A 110 -7.86 16.48 16.25
C SER A 110 -8.47 16.59 17.66
N SER A 111 -7.97 15.80 18.63
CA SER A 111 -8.40 15.87 20.04
C SER A 111 -7.51 16.75 20.94
N LEU A 112 -6.38 17.24 20.42
CA LEU A 112 -5.40 18.03 21.17
C LEU A 112 -5.39 19.51 20.79
N GLU A 113 -6.02 19.89 19.67
CA GLU A 113 -6.05 21.26 19.17
C GLU A 113 -7.37 21.92 19.56
N GLU A 114 -7.30 22.95 20.42
CA GLU A 114 -8.43 23.77 20.88
C GLU A 114 -8.89 24.80 19.81
N SER A 115 -8.31 24.74 18.60
CA SER A 115 -8.47 25.74 17.54
C SER A 115 -9.23 25.22 16.30
N GLN A 116 -9.74 26.14 15.47
CA GLN A 116 -10.56 25.97 14.25
C GLN A 116 -9.99 25.05 13.12
N ARG A 117 -8.94 24.25 13.37
CA ARG A 117 -8.25 23.37 12.40
C ARG A 117 -8.52 21.88 12.59
N LYS A 118 -9.65 21.52 13.22
CA LYS A 118 -10.03 20.11 13.42
C LYS A 118 -10.27 19.42 12.07
N VAL A 119 -9.47 18.40 11.75
CA VAL A 119 -9.67 17.55 10.58
C VAL A 119 -10.56 16.37 10.96
N LYS A 120 -11.67 16.16 10.24
CA LYS A 120 -12.51 14.97 10.36
C LYS A 120 -12.02 13.87 9.42
N SER A 121 -12.25 12.62 9.80
CA SER A 121 -11.90 11.47 8.96
C SER A 121 -12.97 10.39 9.02
N LEU A 122 -13.28 9.79 7.88
CA LEU A 122 -14.11 8.58 7.74
C LEU A 122 -13.24 7.46 7.17
N LEU A 123 -13.24 6.28 7.80
CA LEU A 123 -12.50 5.11 7.34
C LEU A 123 -13.41 4.15 6.55
N LEU A 124 -13.07 3.89 5.30
CA LEU A 124 -13.64 2.81 4.51
C LEU A 124 -12.61 1.68 4.40
N ASP A 125 -12.89 0.51 4.98
CA ASP A 125 -11.98 -0.62 4.97
C ASP A 125 -12.73 -1.96 4.84
N ILE A 126 -12.04 -2.97 4.30
CA ILE A 126 -12.55 -4.34 4.20
C ILE A 126 -12.38 -5.09 5.53
N ASP A 127 -11.45 -4.64 6.38
CA ASP A 127 -11.19 -5.25 7.68
C ASP A 127 -12.27 -4.84 8.69
N PHE A 128 -13.34 -5.63 8.76
CA PHE A 128 -14.46 -5.39 9.66
C PHE A 128 -14.07 -5.39 11.15
N ARG A 129 -12.86 -5.84 11.53
CA ARG A 129 -12.40 -5.78 12.92
C ARG A 129 -12.28 -4.34 13.44
N TYR A 130 -12.17 -3.34 12.58
CA TYR A 130 -12.17 -1.93 13.00
C TYR A 130 -13.56 -1.44 13.48
N SER A 131 -14.65 -2.11 13.09
CA SER A 131 -16.02 -1.72 13.50
C SER A 131 -16.25 -1.76 15.01
N GLN A 132 -15.43 -2.50 15.76
CA GLN A 132 -15.51 -2.55 17.24
C GLN A 132 -14.90 -1.32 17.93
N PHE A 133 -14.24 -0.41 17.20
CA PHE A 133 -13.55 0.76 17.76
C PHE A 133 -14.13 2.10 17.29
N TYR A 134 -15.02 2.09 16.29
CA TYR A 134 -15.47 3.28 15.58
C TYR A 134 -17.00 3.31 15.44
N GLY A 135 -17.57 4.51 15.54
CA GLY A 135 -19.00 4.75 15.31
C GLY A 135 -19.42 4.61 13.84
N GLU A 136 -20.73 4.66 13.60
CA GLU A 136 -21.30 4.57 12.24
C GLU A 136 -20.87 5.71 11.33
N ASP A 137 -20.52 6.87 11.88
CA ASP A 137 -20.05 8.06 11.15
C ASP A 137 -18.52 8.10 10.99
N GLU A 138 -17.81 7.11 11.55
CA GLU A 138 -16.35 7.02 11.55
C GLU A 138 -15.81 5.84 10.74
N PHE A 139 -16.62 4.79 10.54
CA PHE A 139 -16.22 3.58 9.82
C PHE A 139 -17.32 3.03 8.91
N GLY A 140 -16.95 2.67 7.68
CA GLY A 140 -17.78 1.90 6.76
C GLY A 140 -17.09 0.63 6.29
N HIS A 141 -17.74 -0.52 6.48
CA HIS A 141 -17.27 -1.79 5.92
C HIS A 141 -17.44 -1.76 4.39
N TYR A 142 -16.32 -1.72 3.66
CA TYR A 142 -16.29 -1.38 2.25
C TYR A 142 -15.26 -2.21 1.47
N ASN A 143 -15.64 -2.66 0.29
CA ASN A 143 -14.74 -3.31 -0.66
C ASN A 143 -14.36 -2.35 -1.80
N MET A 144 -13.09 -1.95 -1.81
CA MET A 144 -12.55 -1.01 -2.79
C MET A 144 -12.37 -1.57 -4.22
N PHE A 145 -12.50 -2.87 -4.44
CA PHE A 145 -12.36 -3.46 -5.78
C PHE A 145 -13.65 -3.41 -6.60
N ASN A 146 -14.80 -3.44 -5.94
CA ASN A 146 -16.10 -3.48 -6.60
C ASN A 146 -17.05 -2.38 -6.12
N HIS A 147 -16.57 -1.45 -5.28
CA HIS A 147 -17.36 -0.37 -4.69
C HIS A 147 -18.58 -0.88 -3.92
N HIS A 148 -18.40 -1.95 -3.13
CA HIS A 148 -19.48 -2.54 -2.35
C HIS A 148 -19.45 -2.07 -0.89
N PHE A 149 -20.56 -1.50 -0.42
CA PHE A 149 -20.79 -1.18 0.99
C PHE A 149 -21.57 -2.32 1.66
N PHE A 150 -20.96 -3.00 2.62
CA PHE A 150 -21.62 -4.12 3.32
C PHE A 150 -22.74 -3.68 4.25
N GLY A 151 -22.72 -2.42 4.69
CA GLY A 151 -23.84 -1.78 5.40
C GLY A 151 -24.96 -1.31 4.48
N GLY A 152 -24.94 -1.68 3.20
CA GLY A 152 -25.98 -1.34 2.22
C GLY A 152 -26.11 0.17 1.99
N GLU A 153 -27.34 0.61 1.79
CA GLU A 153 -27.68 1.99 1.45
C GLU A 153 -27.32 2.99 2.57
N ALA A 154 -27.47 2.60 3.84
CA ALA A 154 -27.12 3.44 4.97
C ALA A 154 -25.62 3.83 4.97
N ALA A 155 -24.73 2.84 4.77
CA ALA A 155 -23.29 3.08 4.69
C ALA A 155 -22.89 3.87 3.43
N HIS A 156 -23.55 3.62 2.31
CA HIS A 156 -23.37 4.41 1.09
C HIS A 156 -23.75 5.89 1.32
N ASN A 157 -24.91 6.14 1.91
CA ASN A 157 -25.42 7.48 2.17
C ASN A 157 -24.59 8.23 3.22
N MET A 158 -24.06 7.53 4.22
CA MET A 158 -23.08 8.09 5.16
C MET A 158 -21.82 8.59 4.44
N CYS A 159 -21.23 7.77 3.56
CA CYS A 159 -20.08 8.17 2.76
C CYS A 159 -20.40 9.35 1.83
N GLN A 160 -21.56 9.32 1.16
CA GLN A 160 -21.99 10.40 0.28
C GLN A 160 -22.20 11.72 1.04
N LYS A 161 -22.83 11.66 2.22
CA LYS A 161 -23.02 12.82 3.10
C LYS A 161 -21.68 13.40 3.54
N PHE A 162 -20.72 12.55 3.92
CA PHE A 162 -19.37 12.98 4.29
C PHE A 162 -18.65 13.72 3.14
N LEU A 163 -18.75 13.18 1.92
CA LEU A 163 -18.18 13.81 0.73
C LEU A 163 -18.86 15.15 0.40
N ARG A 164 -20.19 15.25 0.52
CA ARG A 164 -20.98 16.43 0.15
C ARG A 164 -21.09 17.50 1.23
N GLU A 165 -20.65 17.23 2.47
CA GLU A 165 -20.59 18.22 3.55
C GLU A 165 -19.88 19.49 3.07
N ASP A 166 -20.30 20.66 3.56
CA ASP A 166 -19.85 21.99 3.11
C ASP A 166 -19.89 22.19 1.58
N GLY A 167 -20.90 21.63 0.92
CA GLY A 167 -21.08 21.71 -0.53
C GLY A 167 -20.01 20.96 -1.34
N GLY A 168 -19.28 20.04 -0.69
CA GLY A 168 -18.15 19.31 -1.27
C GLY A 168 -16.79 20.00 -1.07
N ARG A 169 -16.73 21.18 -0.43
CA ARG A 169 -15.45 21.91 -0.29
C ARG A 169 -14.61 21.40 0.87
N GLY A 170 -13.30 21.27 0.69
CA GLY A 170 -12.39 20.95 1.80
C GLY A 170 -12.35 19.46 2.16
N VAL A 171 -12.74 18.58 1.23
CA VAL A 171 -12.54 17.12 1.35
C VAL A 171 -11.44 16.62 0.41
N ILE A 172 -10.69 15.63 0.88
CA ILE A 172 -9.69 14.88 0.10
C ILE A 172 -9.86 13.38 0.35
N VAL A 173 -9.66 12.57 -0.69
CA VAL A 173 -9.60 11.10 -0.56
C VAL A 173 -8.15 10.66 -0.44
N VAL A 174 -7.84 9.82 0.56
CA VAL A 174 -6.53 9.19 0.70
C VAL A 174 -6.69 7.68 0.67
N THR A 175 -6.15 7.05 -0.37
CA THR A 175 -6.33 5.62 -0.64
C THR A 175 -5.00 4.89 -0.71
N ASP A 176 -4.93 3.73 -0.05
CA ASP A 176 -3.78 2.81 -0.11
C ASP A 176 -4.26 1.38 -0.40
N PRO A 177 -4.60 1.09 -1.67
CA PRO A 177 -5.15 -0.19 -2.05
C PRO A 177 -4.07 -1.28 -2.09
N PRO A 178 -4.44 -2.56 -1.94
CA PRO A 178 -3.49 -3.65 -1.97
C PRO A 178 -2.76 -3.74 -3.32
N PHE A 179 -1.43 -3.74 -3.30
CA PHE A 179 -0.58 -3.66 -4.51
C PHE A 179 -0.70 -4.83 -5.49
N GLY A 180 -1.24 -5.97 -5.03
CA GLY A 180 -1.55 -7.12 -5.89
C GLY A 180 -2.85 -6.95 -6.69
N GLY A 181 -3.62 -5.89 -6.42
CA GLY A 181 -4.85 -5.55 -7.11
C GLY A 181 -4.63 -5.14 -8.56
N LEU A 182 -5.68 -5.33 -9.37
CA LEU A 182 -5.74 -4.75 -10.72
C LEU A 182 -6.03 -3.25 -10.59
N VAL A 183 -5.30 -2.43 -11.35
CA VAL A 183 -5.41 -0.96 -11.32
C VAL A 183 -6.78 -0.51 -11.82
N GLU A 184 -7.33 -1.22 -12.80
CA GLU A 184 -8.55 -0.84 -13.49
C GLU A 184 -9.81 -0.97 -12.60
N PRO A 185 -10.04 -2.07 -11.84
CA PRO A 185 -11.12 -2.14 -10.84
C PRO A 185 -11.00 -1.13 -9.71
N LEU A 186 -9.77 -0.82 -9.25
CA LEU A 186 -9.55 0.22 -8.26
C LEU A 186 -9.94 1.59 -8.81
N ALA A 187 -9.49 1.91 -10.02
CA ALA A 187 -9.85 3.14 -10.71
C ALA A 187 -11.36 3.27 -10.93
N PHE A 188 -12.05 2.18 -11.28
CA PHE A 188 -13.50 2.15 -11.37
C PHE A 188 -14.18 2.55 -10.06
N SER A 189 -13.72 1.98 -8.94
CA SER A 189 -14.28 2.28 -7.62
C SER A 189 -13.98 3.72 -7.17
N PHE A 190 -12.78 4.23 -7.48
CA PHE A 190 -12.41 5.62 -7.20
C PHE A 190 -13.22 6.61 -8.03
N LYS A 191 -13.52 6.30 -9.31
CA LYS A 191 -14.44 7.10 -10.14
C LYS A 191 -15.85 7.12 -9.56
N LYS A 192 -16.34 6.00 -9.01
CA LYS A 192 -17.62 5.98 -8.30
C LYS A 192 -17.62 6.86 -7.05
N ILE A 193 -16.55 6.84 -6.25
CA ILE A 193 -16.38 7.78 -5.12
C ILE A 193 -16.40 9.23 -5.62
N SER A 194 -15.69 9.55 -6.70
CA SER A 194 -15.73 10.90 -7.32
C SER A 194 -17.14 11.29 -7.76
N ASN A 195 -17.92 10.36 -8.31
CA ASN A 195 -19.31 10.62 -8.70
C ASN A 195 -20.24 10.84 -7.50
N MET A 196 -19.95 10.25 -6.33
CA MET A 196 -20.71 10.50 -5.10
C MET A 196 -20.51 11.95 -4.61
N TRP A 197 -19.35 12.56 -4.86
CA TRP A 197 -18.97 13.86 -4.32
C TRP A 197 -19.73 15.05 -4.91
N SER A 198 -20.10 15.03 -6.19
CA SER A 198 -20.77 16.11 -6.97
C SER A 198 -20.72 17.49 -6.30
N PRO A 199 -19.70 18.32 -6.57
CA PRO A 199 -19.59 19.62 -5.94
C PRO A 199 -20.75 20.51 -6.38
N THR A 200 -21.26 21.32 -5.46
CA THR A 200 -22.36 22.28 -5.73
C THR A 200 -21.89 23.54 -6.50
N SER A 201 -20.71 23.49 -7.11
CA SER A 201 -20.11 24.62 -7.84
C SER A 201 -20.79 24.87 -9.18
N ASP A 202 -20.66 26.11 -9.65
CA ASP A 202 -21.25 26.59 -10.91
C ASP A 202 -20.91 25.68 -12.10
N PRO A 203 -21.79 25.59 -13.11
CA PRO A 203 -21.66 24.69 -14.28
C PRO A 203 -20.38 24.85 -15.12
N GLY A 204 -19.54 25.84 -14.83
CA GLY A 204 -18.31 26.16 -15.57
C GLY A 204 -17.01 25.59 -14.98
N ASP A 205 -17.00 25.13 -13.72
CA ASP A 205 -15.80 24.56 -13.09
C ASP A 205 -15.85 23.03 -13.13
N SER A 206 -15.01 22.40 -13.96
CA SER A 206 -14.80 20.95 -13.93
C SER A 206 -13.94 20.55 -12.72
N ALA A 207 -14.45 20.82 -11.51
CA ALA A 207 -13.75 20.47 -10.29
C ALA A 207 -13.67 18.94 -10.15
N GLU A 208 -12.45 18.41 -10.05
CA GLU A 208 -12.22 17.00 -9.75
C GLU A 208 -12.04 16.80 -8.23
N LEU A 209 -12.53 15.69 -7.71
CA LEU A 209 -12.35 15.32 -6.29
C LEU A 209 -10.84 15.21 -5.99
N PRO A 210 -10.29 15.99 -5.05
CA PRO A 210 -8.88 15.90 -4.71
C PRO A 210 -8.53 14.54 -4.11
N MET A 211 -7.44 13.94 -4.59
CA MET A 211 -7.08 12.57 -4.21
C MET A 211 -5.59 12.38 -4.02
N PHE A 212 -5.21 11.61 -3.00
CA PHE A 212 -3.93 10.94 -2.87
C PHE A 212 -4.13 9.44 -3.07
N TRP A 213 -3.72 8.93 -4.23
CA TRP A 213 -3.62 7.49 -4.49
C TRP A 213 -2.20 7.02 -4.23
N ILE A 214 -2.03 6.29 -3.14
CA ILE A 214 -0.75 5.76 -2.69
C ILE A 214 -0.54 4.41 -3.37
N PHE A 215 0.48 4.32 -4.23
CA PHE A 215 0.71 3.10 -5.02
C PHE A 215 2.16 3.01 -5.52
N PRO A 216 2.65 1.82 -5.93
CA PRO A 216 4.01 1.68 -6.41
C PRO A 216 4.27 2.42 -7.72
N TYR A 217 5.40 3.13 -7.83
CA TYR A 217 5.73 4.00 -8.98
C TYR A 217 5.73 3.27 -10.34
N PHE A 218 5.96 1.95 -10.34
CA PHE A 218 5.99 1.16 -11.58
C PHE A 218 4.60 0.93 -12.20
N PHE A 219 3.53 1.33 -11.52
CA PHE A 219 2.16 1.33 -12.05
C PHE A 219 1.72 2.68 -12.64
N GLU A 220 2.59 3.71 -12.61
CA GLU A 220 2.28 5.06 -13.09
C GLU A 220 1.59 5.07 -14.45
N THR A 221 2.10 4.35 -15.45
CA THR A 221 1.48 4.32 -16.78
C THR A 221 0.02 3.86 -16.76
N ARG A 222 -0.33 2.87 -15.94
CA ARG A 222 -1.72 2.37 -15.84
C ARG A 222 -2.61 3.32 -15.05
N ILE A 223 -2.06 3.94 -14.01
CA ILE A 223 -2.78 4.96 -13.22
C ILE A 223 -3.12 6.14 -14.12
N LEU A 224 -2.16 6.66 -14.87
CA LEU A 224 -2.36 7.81 -15.78
C LEU A 224 -3.29 7.51 -16.95
N GLN A 225 -3.36 6.25 -17.41
CA GLN A 225 -4.38 5.83 -18.38
C GLN A 225 -5.80 5.94 -17.81
N CYS A 226 -5.96 5.73 -16.50
CA CYS A 226 -7.24 5.81 -15.82
C CYS A 226 -7.58 7.23 -15.33
N PHE A 227 -6.56 7.98 -14.92
CA PHE A 227 -6.62 9.36 -14.40
C PHE A 227 -5.51 10.22 -15.04
N PRO A 228 -5.73 10.76 -16.24
CA PRO A 228 -4.72 11.53 -16.97
C PRO A 228 -4.26 12.81 -16.25
N GLY A 229 -5.11 13.40 -15.41
CA GLY A 229 -4.80 14.58 -14.61
C GLY A 229 -3.89 14.31 -13.39
N PHE A 230 -3.53 13.05 -13.12
CA PHE A 230 -2.69 12.72 -11.98
C PHE A 230 -1.22 12.96 -12.28
N THR A 231 -0.47 13.25 -11.22
CA THR A 231 0.99 13.38 -11.22
C THR A 231 1.55 12.58 -10.06
N MET A 232 2.74 12.01 -10.24
CA MET A 232 3.44 11.26 -9.21
C MET A 232 4.41 12.18 -8.44
N LEU A 233 4.25 12.25 -7.12
CA LEU A 233 5.18 12.94 -6.22
C LEU A 233 6.41 12.08 -5.93
N ASP A 234 7.54 12.72 -5.61
CA ASP A 234 8.78 12.02 -5.25
C ASP A 234 8.78 11.42 -3.83
N TYR A 235 7.78 11.77 -3.00
CA TYR A 235 7.70 11.34 -1.60
C TYR A 235 7.61 9.81 -1.49
N GLN A 236 8.54 9.25 -0.73
CA GLN A 236 8.64 7.81 -0.47
C GLN A 236 7.79 7.44 0.74
N VAL A 237 6.63 6.84 0.49
CA VAL A 237 5.71 6.40 1.55
C VAL A 237 6.28 5.16 2.25
N ASP A 238 6.34 5.19 3.58
CA ASP A 238 7.06 4.22 4.41
C ASP A 238 6.11 3.40 5.31
N TYR A 239 6.39 2.12 5.46
CA TYR A 239 5.52 1.14 6.13
C TYR A 239 6.26 0.34 7.22
N ASP A 240 5.61 0.14 8.38
CA ASP A 240 6.22 -0.59 9.50
C ASP A 240 6.46 -2.06 9.16
N ASN A 241 5.45 -2.69 8.54
CA ASN A 241 5.33 -4.13 8.44
C ASN A 241 5.68 -4.70 7.05
N HIS A 242 6.39 -3.94 6.21
CA HIS A 242 6.91 -4.47 4.94
C HIS A 242 8.44 -4.52 4.91
N THR A 243 9.01 -5.67 4.53
CA THR A 243 10.46 -5.90 4.53
C THR A 243 11.21 -5.09 3.47
N MET A 244 10.54 -4.68 2.38
CA MET A 244 11.13 -3.94 1.26
C MET A 244 10.64 -2.49 1.14
N TYR A 245 9.60 -2.08 1.89
CA TYR A 245 9.03 -0.73 1.81
C TYR A 245 9.39 0.06 3.06
N LYS A 246 10.70 0.07 3.34
CA LYS A 246 11.28 0.84 4.45
C LYS A 246 11.96 2.08 3.91
N TYR A 247 12.02 3.14 4.69
CA TYR A 247 12.94 4.25 4.42
C TYR A 247 14.39 3.83 4.67
N GLY A 248 15.28 4.23 3.77
CA GLY A 248 16.70 3.93 3.88
C GLY A 248 17.53 4.78 2.94
N LYS A 249 18.73 5.16 3.40
CA LYS A 249 19.67 6.04 2.66
C LYS A 249 20.35 5.39 1.45
N THR A 250 20.13 4.09 1.21
CA THR A 250 20.81 3.30 0.15
C THR A 250 19.80 2.57 -0.75
N GLY A 251 19.98 2.63 -2.07
CA GLY A 251 18.97 2.32 -3.10
C GLY A 251 18.31 0.93 -3.14
N ARG A 252 18.74 -0.08 -2.36
CA ARG A 252 18.00 -1.36 -2.16
C ARG A 252 17.00 -1.31 -0.99
N LYS A 253 16.97 -0.21 -0.23
CA LYS A 253 16.12 0.03 0.96
C LYS A 253 15.25 1.29 0.81
N GLN A 254 14.82 1.62 -0.41
CA GLN A 254 13.90 2.73 -0.64
C GLN A 254 12.54 2.16 -1.00
N SER A 255 11.49 2.65 -0.34
CA SER A 255 10.13 2.26 -0.68
C SER A 255 9.86 2.59 -2.15
N PRO A 256 9.24 1.69 -2.95
CA PRO A 256 8.78 1.98 -4.29
C PRO A 256 7.41 2.67 -4.31
N VAL A 257 6.79 2.89 -3.14
CA VAL A 257 5.46 3.47 -3.03
C VAL A 257 5.54 4.99 -3.07
N ARG A 258 4.75 5.59 -3.94
CA ARG A 258 4.64 7.04 -4.16
C ARG A 258 3.20 7.48 -4.02
N ILE A 259 2.99 8.79 -4.09
CA ILE A 259 1.67 9.41 -4.09
C ILE A 259 1.37 9.86 -5.51
N PHE A 260 0.23 9.42 -6.05
CA PHE A 260 -0.37 9.93 -7.27
C PHE A 260 -1.52 10.87 -6.92
N THR A 261 -1.57 12.05 -7.53
CA THR A 261 -2.57 13.06 -7.16
C THR A 261 -2.91 13.99 -8.32
N ASN A 262 -4.15 14.49 -8.37
CA ASN A 262 -4.58 15.59 -9.23
C ASN A 262 -4.33 16.99 -8.62
N ILE A 263 -3.77 17.06 -7.42
CA ILE A 263 -3.38 18.33 -6.80
C ILE A 263 -2.05 18.79 -7.41
N SER A 264 -1.94 20.10 -7.70
CA SER A 264 -0.69 20.68 -8.21
C SER A 264 0.51 20.32 -7.32
N PRO A 265 1.56 19.67 -7.85
CA PRO A 265 2.74 19.26 -7.09
C PRO A 265 3.49 20.42 -6.43
N GLU A 266 3.38 21.63 -6.98
CA GLU A 266 3.98 22.85 -6.43
C GLU A 266 3.43 23.17 -5.03
N ARG A 267 2.14 22.84 -4.79
CA ARG A 267 1.45 23.11 -3.53
C ARG A 267 1.77 22.08 -2.43
N ILE A 268 2.47 20.99 -2.77
CA ILE A 268 2.75 19.89 -1.83
C ILE A 268 4.22 19.94 -1.44
N VAL A 269 4.47 20.53 -0.27
CA VAL A 269 5.81 20.66 0.31
C VAL A 269 6.28 19.32 0.86
N LEU A 270 7.42 18.82 0.35
CA LEU A 270 8.06 17.64 0.92
C LEU A 270 9.13 18.04 1.94
N PRO A 271 9.32 17.26 3.03
CA PRO A 271 10.15 17.67 4.17
C PRO A 271 11.65 17.64 3.84
N GLU A 272 12.31 18.79 3.88
CA GLU A 272 13.75 18.91 3.64
C GLU A 272 14.59 18.04 4.59
N SER A 273 14.16 17.94 5.85
CA SER A 273 14.78 17.08 6.89
C SER A 273 14.88 15.61 6.49
N GLU A 274 14.10 15.17 5.49
CA GLU A 274 14.09 13.79 4.98
C GLU A 274 14.86 13.62 3.66
N GLY A 275 15.49 14.69 3.15
CA GLY A 275 16.28 14.68 1.93
C GLY A 275 15.49 14.98 0.66
N TYR A 276 14.55 15.94 0.75
CA TYR A 276 13.85 16.50 -0.41
C TYR A 276 14.24 17.95 -0.63
N ARG A 277 14.16 18.42 -1.87
CA ARG A 277 14.43 19.81 -2.27
C ARG A 277 13.41 20.27 -3.30
N PHE A 278 13.17 21.57 -3.41
CA PHE A 278 12.34 22.13 -4.48
C PHE A 278 13.13 22.22 -5.79
N CYS A 279 12.51 21.82 -6.90
CA CYS A 279 13.03 22.07 -8.24
C CYS A 279 12.24 23.22 -8.88
N ALA A 280 12.87 24.38 -9.04
CA ALA A 280 12.23 25.58 -9.59
C ALA A 280 11.75 25.38 -11.04
N VAL A 281 12.50 24.64 -11.86
CA VAL A 281 12.15 24.38 -13.26
C VAL A 281 10.91 23.49 -13.38
N CYS A 282 10.86 22.39 -12.63
CA CYS A 282 9.71 21.48 -12.62
C CYS A 282 8.56 21.93 -11.71
N LYS A 283 8.74 23.00 -10.92
CA LYS A 283 7.82 23.50 -9.89
C LYS A 283 7.29 22.39 -8.97
N ARG A 284 8.18 21.54 -8.46
CA ARG A 284 7.82 20.44 -7.56
C ARG A 284 8.97 20.06 -6.66
N TYR A 285 8.64 19.45 -5.53
CA TYR A 285 9.65 18.85 -4.65
C TYR A 285 10.12 17.51 -5.19
N VAL A 286 11.42 17.27 -5.10
CA VAL A 286 12.12 16.08 -5.60
C VAL A 286 13.08 15.56 -4.55
N ALA A 287 13.43 14.27 -4.62
CA ALA A 287 14.51 13.74 -3.78
C ALA A 287 15.82 14.50 -4.08
N SER A 288 16.65 14.76 -3.07
CA SER A 288 17.86 15.58 -3.25
C SER A 288 18.80 15.05 -4.33
N GLN A 289 18.89 13.72 -4.47
CA GLN A 289 19.69 13.01 -5.48
C GLN A 289 19.00 12.88 -6.86
N ASN A 290 17.72 13.24 -7.00
CA ASN A 290 17.03 13.28 -8.29
C ASN A 290 17.43 14.57 -9.01
N THR A 291 18.39 14.48 -9.92
CA THR A 291 18.90 15.62 -10.70
C THR A 291 17.96 15.98 -11.84
N HIS A 292 17.72 17.27 -12.06
CA HIS A 292 17.00 17.74 -13.24
C HIS A 292 17.81 17.41 -14.50
N CYS A 293 17.14 16.96 -15.55
CA CYS A 293 17.75 16.76 -16.86
C CYS A 293 17.31 17.89 -17.79
N ASP A 294 18.24 18.79 -18.15
CA ASP A 294 17.97 19.95 -19.01
C ASP A 294 17.58 19.57 -20.45
N ILE A 295 17.86 18.32 -20.86
CA ILE A 295 17.47 17.80 -22.18
C ILE A 295 16.02 17.28 -22.15
N CYS A 296 15.65 16.56 -21.10
CA CYS A 296 14.30 16.01 -20.95
C CYS A 296 13.34 16.96 -20.22
N MET A 297 13.81 18.12 -19.75
CA MET A 297 13.07 19.11 -18.97
C MET A 297 12.30 18.51 -17.79
N SER A 298 12.90 17.53 -17.11
CA SER A 298 12.26 16.79 -16.02
C SER A 298 13.28 16.30 -15.01
N CYS A 299 12.84 16.08 -13.76
CA CYS A 299 13.58 15.31 -12.75
C CYS A 299 13.15 13.83 -12.87
N PRO A 300 13.91 12.98 -13.58
CA PRO A 300 13.37 11.73 -14.13
C PRO A 300 13.47 10.54 -13.17
N SER A 301 14.23 10.68 -12.08
CA SER A 301 14.47 9.55 -11.17
C SER A 301 13.21 9.19 -10.40
N LYS A 302 12.83 7.92 -10.46
CA LYS A 302 11.69 7.37 -9.69
C LYS A 302 12.16 6.65 -8.41
N ASP A 303 13.44 6.31 -8.34
CA ASP A 303 14.06 5.56 -7.25
C ASP A 303 15.11 6.37 -6.48
N GLY A 304 15.00 7.69 -6.55
CA GLY A 304 15.83 8.64 -5.80
C GLY A 304 17.29 8.75 -6.27
N ARG A 305 17.79 7.86 -7.13
CA ARG A 305 19.18 7.89 -7.61
C ARG A 305 19.37 8.88 -8.77
N ALA A 306 20.57 9.38 -8.98
CA ALA A 306 20.88 10.15 -10.19
C ALA A 306 20.76 9.27 -11.44
N TRP A 307 19.77 9.56 -12.29
CA TRP A 307 19.60 8.91 -13.59
C TRP A 307 20.41 9.66 -14.65
N LYS A 308 20.84 8.95 -15.69
CA LYS A 308 21.62 9.54 -16.79
C LYS A 308 20.77 9.65 -18.05
N HIS A 309 20.96 10.72 -18.82
CA HIS A 309 20.31 10.87 -20.13
C HIS A 309 21.00 9.97 -21.17
N CYS A 310 20.22 9.26 -21.98
CA CYS A 310 20.72 8.56 -23.16
C CYS A 310 20.37 9.36 -24.42
N PRO A 311 21.35 9.94 -25.13
CA PRO A 311 21.08 10.75 -26.33
C PRO A 311 20.43 9.96 -27.46
N LEU A 312 20.83 8.69 -27.63
CA LEU A 312 20.29 7.82 -28.69
C LEU A 312 18.82 7.44 -28.44
N CYS A 313 18.46 7.13 -27.20
CA CYS A 313 17.07 6.85 -26.84
C CYS A 313 16.24 8.11 -26.51
N LYS A 314 16.88 9.28 -26.48
CA LYS A 314 16.28 10.58 -26.11
C LYS A 314 15.49 10.52 -24.80
N ARG A 315 16.00 9.78 -23.80
CA ARG A 315 15.34 9.59 -22.51
C ARG A 315 16.34 9.35 -21.39
N CYS A 316 15.95 9.72 -20.17
CA CYS A 316 16.70 9.38 -18.97
C CYS A 316 16.48 7.92 -18.57
N VAL A 317 17.55 7.27 -18.13
CA VAL A 317 17.57 5.86 -17.71
C VAL A 317 18.33 5.70 -16.40
N LYS A 318 18.06 4.58 -15.72
CA LYS A 318 18.77 4.22 -14.48
C LYS A 318 20.28 4.19 -14.71
N PRO A 319 21.10 4.51 -13.69
CA PRO A 319 22.55 4.55 -13.84
C PRO A 319 23.15 3.21 -14.28
N SER A 320 22.55 2.10 -13.84
CA SER A 320 22.95 0.72 -14.18
C SER A 320 22.49 0.25 -15.57
N TRP A 321 21.88 1.11 -16.38
CA TRP A 321 21.47 0.79 -17.74
C TRP A 321 22.43 1.40 -18.75
N SER A 322 22.71 0.71 -19.85
CA SER A 322 23.52 1.19 -20.96
C SER A 322 22.74 1.05 -22.28
N HIS A 323 23.06 1.89 -23.27
CA HIS A 323 22.46 1.77 -24.60
C HIS A 323 23.09 0.58 -25.33
N CYS A 324 22.27 -0.38 -25.75
CA CYS A 324 22.71 -1.46 -26.60
C CYS A 324 22.49 -1.10 -28.06
N SER A 325 23.58 -0.98 -28.83
CA SER A 325 23.50 -0.69 -30.27
C SER A 325 22.77 -1.77 -31.04
N SER A 326 23.00 -3.05 -30.71
CA SER A 326 22.36 -4.18 -31.40
C SER A 326 20.84 -4.24 -31.16
N CYS A 327 20.37 -3.82 -29.99
CA CYS A 327 18.94 -3.81 -29.66
C CYS A 327 18.28 -2.43 -29.86
N ASN A 328 19.07 -1.41 -30.20
CA ASN A 328 18.69 0.00 -30.28
C ASN A 328 17.83 0.49 -29.09
N ARG A 329 18.20 0.06 -27.87
CA ARG A 329 17.49 0.41 -26.64
C ARG A 329 18.41 0.37 -25.43
N CYS A 330 18.10 1.18 -24.42
CA CYS A 330 18.72 1.02 -23.11
C CYS A 330 18.22 -0.23 -22.40
N ALA A 331 19.15 -0.99 -21.82
CA ALA A 331 18.89 -2.19 -21.02
C ALA A 331 19.96 -2.33 -19.92
N LEU A 332 19.83 -3.34 -19.05
CA LEU A 332 20.90 -3.73 -18.13
C LEU A 332 22.09 -4.28 -18.91
N GLU A 333 23.31 -4.15 -18.37
CA GLU A 333 24.54 -4.60 -19.05
C GLU A 333 24.46 -6.08 -19.44
N ASP A 334 23.99 -6.96 -18.54
CA ASP A 334 23.87 -8.41 -18.78
C ASP A 334 22.56 -8.83 -19.49
N HIS A 335 21.97 -7.98 -20.33
CA HIS A 335 20.76 -8.34 -21.07
C HIS A 335 21.07 -9.21 -22.30
N SER A 336 20.15 -10.12 -22.64
CA SER A 336 20.23 -10.89 -23.88
C SER A 336 19.85 -10.03 -25.07
N CYS A 337 20.78 -9.87 -26.01
CA CYS A 337 20.55 -9.22 -27.31
C CYS A 337 19.84 -10.18 -28.27
N GLY A 338 19.03 -9.66 -29.21
CA GLY A 338 18.32 -10.49 -30.20
C GLY A 338 17.13 -11.28 -29.66
N SER A 339 16.95 -11.37 -28.34
CA SER A 339 15.69 -11.81 -27.73
C SER A 339 14.68 -10.67 -27.76
N THR A 340 14.22 -10.31 -28.95
CA THR A 340 12.79 -10.03 -29.05
C THR A 340 12.13 -11.33 -28.64
N VAL A 341 11.52 -11.41 -27.47
CA VAL A 341 10.41 -12.35 -27.33
C VAL A 341 9.29 -11.74 -28.18
N LYS A 342 9.44 -11.83 -29.50
CA LYS A 342 8.31 -11.76 -30.40
C LYS A 342 7.52 -13.01 -30.07
N GLY A 343 6.33 -12.79 -29.56
CA GLY A 343 5.36 -13.82 -29.32
C GLY A 343 5.03 -14.21 -27.89
N CYS A 344 3.97 -15.00 -27.78
CA CYS A 344 3.38 -15.41 -26.52
C CYS A 344 4.37 -16.24 -25.71
N PHE A 345 4.78 -15.77 -24.54
CA PHE A 345 5.61 -16.51 -23.57
C PHE A 345 5.05 -17.88 -23.11
N LEU A 346 3.83 -18.26 -23.50
CA LEU A 346 3.25 -19.59 -23.25
C LEU A 346 3.32 -20.52 -24.47
N CYS A 347 3.23 -20.03 -25.71
CA CYS A 347 3.20 -20.88 -26.90
C CYS A 347 4.22 -20.53 -27.99
N GLY A 348 4.90 -19.40 -27.89
CA GLY A 348 5.90 -18.93 -28.83
C GLY A 348 5.36 -18.11 -30.01
N ASP A 349 4.04 -18.06 -30.24
CA ASP A 349 3.45 -17.41 -31.42
C ASP A 349 3.59 -15.89 -31.40
N GLU A 350 4.07 -15.31 -32.50
CA GLU A 350 4.38 -13.88 -32.64
C GLU A 350 3.15 -12.96 -32.68
N ASP A 351 1.97 -13.48 -33.02
CA ASP A 351 0.75 -12.70 -33.28
C ASP A 351 0.06 -12.14 -32.03
N HIS A 352 0.43 -12.61 -30.83
CA HIS A 352 -0.24 -12.19 -29.61
C HIS A 352 0.67 -12.21 -28.39
N LYS A 353 0.37 -11.34 -27.42
CA LYS A 353 1.03 -11.34 -26.10
C LYS A 353 0.43 -12.44 -25.21
N ARG A 354 1.19 -12.88 -24.18
CA ARG A 354 0.77 -13.91 -23.21
C ARG A 354 -0.65 -13.71 -22.65
N SER A 355 -1.08 -12.46 -22.46
CA SER A 355 -2.41 -12.09 -21.94
C SER A 355 -3.56 -12.59 -22.82
N SER A 356 -3.32 -12.70 -24.12
CA SER A 356 -4.32 -12.97 -25.16
C SER A 356 -4.11 -14.35 -25.82
N CYS A 357 -3.38 -15.23 -25.13
CA CYS A 357 -2.91 -16.50 -25.67
C CYS A 357 -4.00 -17.59 -25.58
N PRO A 358 -4.47 -18.19 -26.68
CA PRO A 358 -5.56 -19.18 -26.65
C PRO A 358 -5.19 -20.45 -25.85
N ARG A 359 -3.90 -20.77 -25.72
CA ARG A 359 -3.40 -21.88 -24.86
C ARG A 359 -3.44 -21.57 -23.36
N ARG A 360 -3.86 -20.37 -22.95
CA ARG A 360 -3.95 -19.96 -21.54
C ARG A 360 -5.00 -20.76 -20.76
N LEU A 361 -6.02 -21.31 -21.42
CA LEU A 361 -7.03 -22.18 -20.80
C LEU A 361 -6.55 -23.63 -20.60
N VAL A 362 -5.60 -24.10 -21.40
CA VAL A 362 -5.18 -25.51 -21.39
C VAL A 362 -4.08 -25.79 -20.35
N SER A 363 -3.29 -24.77 -19.98
CA SER A 363 -2.23 -24.90 -18.95
C SER A 363 -2.75 -24.92 -17.50
N GLY A 364 -4.06 -24.73 -17.30
CA GLY A 364 -4.72 -24.84 -15.99
C GLY A 364 -4.97 -26.27 -15.50
N ILE A 365 -4.82 -27.28 -16.35
CA ILE A 365 -5.18 -28.67 -16.02
C ILE A 365 -3.96 -29.54 -15.70
N HIS A 366 -2.77 -29.25 -16.25
CA HIS A 366 -1.59 -30.12 -16.06
C HIS A 366 -0.70 -29.85 -14.84
N ASN A 367 -0.99 -28.83 -14.02
CA ASN A 367 -0.20 -28.54 -12.80
C ASN A 367 -0.86 -28.96 -11.48
N LYS A 368 -1.87 -29.85 -11.51
CA LYS A 368 -2.39 -30.51 -10.30
C LYS A 368 -1.68 -31.83 -9.93
N GLY A 369 -0.67 -32.27 -10.70
CA GLY A 369 -0.07 -33.61 -10.54
C GLY A 369 1.30 -33.74 -9.86
N GLN A 370 2.06 -32.66 -9.61
CA GLN A 370 3.48 -32.81 -9.20
C GLN A 370 3.91 -32.14 -7.88
N ASN A 371 2.96 -31.64 -7.08
CA ASN A 371 3.26 -31.12 -5.73
C ASN A 371 2.65 -31.94 -4.57
N GLN A 372 2.11 -33.13 -4.83
CA GLN A 372 1.69 -34.06 -3.78
C GLN A 372 2.80 -34.98 -3.25
N SER A 373 3.95 -35.12 -3.92
CA SER A 373 5.04 -36.01 -3.43
C SER A 373 6.09 -35.33 -2.53
N LYS A 374 6.08 -33.99 -2.39
CA LYS A 374 6.96 -33.27 -1.43
C LYS A 374 6.27 -32.86 -0.13
N ARG A 375 4.99 -33.20 0.03
CA ARG A 375 4.20 -32.92 1.26
C ARG A 375 4.06 -34.11 2.22
N LYS A 376 4.57 -35.29 1.89
CA LYS A 376 4.64 -36.47 2.79
C LYS A 376 6.02 -36.74 3.42
N LEU A 377 7.03 -35.88 3.21
CA LEU A 377 8.37 -36.04 3.82
C LEU A 377 8.78 -34.92 4.80
N LYS A 378 7.81 -34.13 5.30
CA LYS A 378 8.03 -33.17 6.40
C LYS A 378 7.01 -33.29 7.54
N GLN A 379 6.29 -34.41 7.60
CA GLN A 379 5.34 -34.70 8.68
C GLN A 379 5.63 -36.02 9.43
N CYS A 380 6.89 -36.48 9.39
CA CYS A 380 7.43 -37.51 10.29
C CYS A 380 8.85 -37.09 10.72
N ALA A 381 8.96 -35.98 11.44
CA ALA A 381 10.19 -35.60 12.16
C ALA A 381 9.86 -34.92 13.50
N LYS A 382 8.75 -35.36 14.12
CA LYS A 382 8.38 -35.09 15.51
C LYS A 382 7.65 -36.30 16.06
N LYS A 383 8.41 -37.33 16.43
CA LYS A 383 8.16 -38.33 17.48
C LYS A 383 9.30 -39.35 17.36
N GLY A 384 10.10 -39.45 18.42
CA GLY A 384 11.35 -40.21 18.42
C GLY A 384 11.13 -41.73 18.42
N ALA A 385 12.04 -42.44 17.76
CA ALA A 385 12.51 -43.78 18.13
C ALA A 385 13.71 -44.18 17.23
N SER A 386 14.69 -44.81 17.89
CA SER A 386 15.92 -45.53 17.48
C SER A 386 16.28 -45.76 15.99
N VAL A 387 17.56 -45.57 15.70
CA VAL A 387 18.26 -45.92 14.44
C VAL A 387 18.91 -47.32 14.55
N PRO A 388 18.82 -48.19 13.52
CA PRO A 388 19.85 -49.19 13.26
C PRO A 388 20.77 -48.76 12.09
N ALA A 389 22.03 -49.15 12.21
CA ALA A 389 23.15 -48.76 11.37
C ALA A 389 23.13 -49.37 9.97
N GLY A 390 23.62 -48.60 8.97
CA GLY A 390 24.12 -49.14 7.71
C GLY A 390 23.84 -48.29 6.46
N TRP A 391 24.68 -47.30 6.17
CA TRP A 391 25.36 -47.19 4.86
C TRP A 391 26.27 -45.96 4.76
N LYS A 392 27.42 -46.17 4.12
CA LYS A 392 28.64 -45.34 4.11
C LYS A 392 28.50 -44.08 3.23
N LYS A 393 28.96 -42.92 3.75
CA LYS A 393 29.19 -41.67 2.99
C LYS A 393 30.45 -41.80 2.11
N LYS A 394 30.33 -41.58 0.79
CA LYS A 394 31.46 -41.17 -0.08
C LYS A 394 31.57 -39.64 -0.10
N LYS A 395 32.66 -39.11 0.45
CA LYS A 395 33.10 -37.71 0.30
C LYS A 395 33.64 -37.49 -1.12
N LYS A 396 33.29 -36.38 -1.78
CA LYS A 396 34.05 -35.84 -2.93
C LYS A 396 34.62 -34.46 -2.54
N GLN A 397 35.94 -34.35 -2.65
CA GLN A 397 36.79 -33.23 -2.25
C GLN A 397 36.62 -32.01 -3.18
N LYS A 398 36.70 -30.80 -2.60
CA LYS A 398 36.92 -29.54 -3.30
C LYS A 398 38.43 -29.39 -3.59
N LYS A 399 38.82 -29.24 -4.86
CA LYS A 399 40.17 -28.78 -5.26
C LYS A 399 40.26 -27.25 -5.12
N LYS A 400 41.22 -26.78 -4.32
CA LYS A 400 41.71 -25.39 -4.30
C LYS A 400 42.73 -25.22 -5.45
N LYS A 401 42.65 -24.11 -6.19
CA LYS A 401 43.74 -23.63 -7.07
C LYS A 401 44.70 -22.79 -6.24
N VAL A 402 46.00 -23.06 -6.36
CA VAL A 402 47.13 -22.29 -5.83
C VAL A 402 47.73 -21.50 -7.01
N PRO A 403 48.21 -20.26 -6.80
CA PRO A 403 48.89 -19.47 -7.84
C PRO A 403 50.38 -19.86 -7.93
N SER A 404 50.93 -19.90 -9.14
CA SER A 404 52.34 -20.13 -9.40
C SER A 404 53.04 -18.81 -9.79
N GLY A 405 53.88 -18.29 -8.89
CA GLY A 405 55.21 -17.77 -9.23
C GLY A 405 56.22 -18.85 -8.78
N THR A 406 57.45 -18.97 -9.26
CA THR A 406 58.42 -18.02 -9.82
C THR A 406 59.55 -18.80 -10.51
N SER A 407 60.17 -18.22 -11.54
CA SER A 407 61.63 -18.14 -11.72
C SER A 407 61.89 -16.98 -12.65
#